data_AF-A0A0J8S3R4-F1
#
_entry.id   AF-A0A0J8S3R4-F1
#
_cell.length_a   1.000
_cell.length_b   1.000
_cell.length_c   1.000
_cell.angle_alpha   90.00
_cell.angle_beta   90.00
_cell.angle_gamma   90.00
#
_symmetry.space_group_name_H-M   'P 1'
#
loop_
_entity.id
_entity.type
_entity.pdbx_description
1 polymer ?
#
loop_
_entity_poly.entity_id
_entity_poly.type
_entity_poly.pdbx_seq_one_letter_code
_entity_poly.pdbx_strand_id
1 'polypeptide(L)'
;MTALLSKGSRLPCHLAGQFFFLNRPVPHPQPSGAILGFSHTLSQAPLSRQTTPTPTMTEITHPTIKDGWFSEISDMWPGQAMTLRVNQILHHEKSKYQDILIFESTDHGTCLVLDNVIQCTERDEFSYQEMITHLAMNSHPNPKKVLVIGGGDGGVLREIVKHESVEEAILCDIDEVWARTSSP
;
A
#
# COMPACT_ATOMS: atom_id res chain seq x y z
N MET A 1 -5.38 -0.75 17.41
CA MET A 1 -4.54 0.46 17.63
C MET A 1 -5.16 1.62 16.85
N THR A 2 -5.14 2.84 17.36
CA THR A 2 -5.78 4.01 16.72
C THR A 2 -4.75 4.86 15.99
N ALA A 3 -4.89 5.05 14.68
CA ALA A 3 -4.13 6.07 13.95
C ALA A 3 -4.95 7.36 13.90
N LEU A 4 -4.37 8.46 14.39
CA LEU A 4 -4.96 9.79 14.40
C LEU A 4 -4.26 10.66 13.37
N LEU A 5 -5.00 11.12 12.36
CA LEU A 5 -4.53 12.14 11.43
C LEU A 5 -5.28 13.44 11.71
N SER A 6 -4.55 14.42 12.25
CA SER A 6 -5.02 15.81 12.39
C SER A 6 -4.36 16.66 11.32
N LYS A 7 -5.14 17.44 10.57
CA LYS A 7 -4.61 18.41 9.57
C LYS A 7 -3.76 19.53 10.21
N GLY A 8 -3.67 19.61 11.55
CA GLY A 8 -2.95 20.66 12.29
C GLY A 8 -1.53 20.33 12.78
N SER A 9 -1.06 19.07 12.71
CA SER A 9 0.31 18.73 13.10
C SER A 9 1.27 19.02 11.93
N ARG A 10 2.10 20.07 12.06
CA ARG A 10 3.13 20.45 11.08
C ARG A 10 4.10 19.29 10.83
N LEU A 11 3.84 18.50 9.81
CA LEU A 11 4.89 17.76 9.11
C LEU A 11 5.52 18.71 8.10
N PRO A 12 6.86 18.85 8.05
CA PRO A 12 7.52 19.69 7.08
C PRO A 12 7.10 19.26 5.67
N CYS A 13 6.85 20.25 4.81
CA CYS A 13 6.30 20.15 3.45
C CYS A 13 7.17 19.37 2.45
N HIS A 14 8.12 18.56 2.94
CA HIS A 14 8.91 17.59 2.19
C HIS A 14 8.63 16.13 2.59
N LEU A 15 7.79 15.87 3.61
CA LEU A 15 7.34 14.50 3.97
C LEU A 15 5.89 14.18 3.57
N ALA A 16 5.06 15.18 3.24
CA ALA A 16 3.70 14.94 2.75
C ALA A 16 3.65 14.36 1.31
N GLY A 17 4.80 14.30 0.63
CA GLY A 17 4.96 13.77 -0.73
C GLY A 17 5.53 12.35 -0.81
N GLN A 18 5.69 11.64 0.31
CA GLN A 18 6.27 10.29 0.35
C GLN A 18 5.25 9.14 0.42
N PHE A 19 3.95 9.46 0.40
CA PHE A 19 2.85 8.49 0.23
C PHE A 19 2.43 8.31 -1.23
N PHE A 20 3.34 8.62 -2.16
CA PHE A 20 3.18 8.32 -3.58
C PHE A 20 3.71 6.90 -3.82
N PHE A 21 2.80 5.98 -4.16
CA PHE A 21 3.13 4.75 -4.88
C PHE A 21 4.12 5.09 -6.00
N LEU A 22 5.38 4.67 -5.83
CA LEU A 22 6.48 4.99 -6.74
C LEU A 22 6.29 4.28 -8.08
N ASN A 23 5.96 5.02 -9.15
CA ASN A 23 6.76 5.13 -10.38
C ASN A 23 5.94 5.64 -11.59
N ARG A 24 6.08 6.93 -11.93
CA ARG A 24 6.20 7.40 -13.34
C ARG A 24 7.00 8.71 -13.40
N PRO A 25 8.04 8.82 -14.25
CA PRO A 25 8.70 10.10 -14.52
C PRO A 25 8.00 10.86 -15.65
N VAL A 26 7.78 12.17 -15.46
CA VAL A 26 7.46 13.13 -16.53
C VAL A 26 8.64 14.11 -16.62
N PRO A 27 9.20 14.40 -17.82
CA PRO A 27 10.46 15.15 -17.92
C PRO A 27 10.21 16.65 -18.00
N HIS A 28 10.97 17.44 -17.24
CA HIS A 28 11.24 18.84 -17.58
C HIS A 28 12.63 19.31 -17.08
N PRO A 29 13.21 20.34 -17.73
CA PRO A 29 14.65 20.55 -17.80
C PRO A 29 15.20 21.34 -16.60
N GLN A 30 16.45 21.02 -16.24
CA GLN A 30 17.26 21.76 -15.26
C GLN A 30 17.85 23.04 -15.89
N PRO A 31 18.10 24.09 -15.08
CA PRO A 31 19.37 24.77 -15.20
C PRO A 31 20.11 24.99 -13.87
N SER A 32 21.41 24.71 -13.95
CA SER A 32 22.57 25.35 -13.33
C SER A 32 22.65 25.55 -11.80
N GLY A 33 23.65 24.88 -11.22
CA GLY A 33 24.73 25.57 -10.49
C GLY A 33 24.69 25.50 -8.96
N ALA A 34 25.65 24.77 -8.37
CA ALA A 34 26.58 25.29 -7.37
C ALA A 34 27.54 24.19 -6.91
N ILE A 35 28.80 24.59 -6.78
CA ILE A 35 29.99 23.80 -6.46
C ILE A 35 30.10 23.64 -4.94
N LEU A 36 30.45 22.44 -4.46
CA LEU A 36 31.17 22.28 -3.20
C LEU A 36 32.08 21.04 -3.29
N GLY A 37 33.38 21.30 -3.26
CA GLY A 37 34.43 20.30 -3.35
C GLY A 37 34.70 19.63 -2.00
N PHE A 38 35.07 18.35 -2.07
CA PHE A 38 35.83 17.66 -1.03
C PHE A 38 36.93 16.83 -1.70
N SER A 39 38.17 17.11 -1.29
CA SER A 39 39.37 16.39 -1.71
C SER A 39 39.53 15.15 -0.85
N HIS A 40 39.57 13.96 -1.47
CA HIS A 40 40.10 12.75 -0.85
C HIS A 40 41.03 12.01 -1.81
N THR A 41 42.24 11.77 -1.32
CA THR A 41 43.34 11.07 -1.99
C THR A 41 42.96 9.62 -2.27
N LEU A 42 42.95 9.22 -3.55
CA LEU A 42 42.69 7.83 -3.98
C LEU A 42 43.96 7.00 -3.86
N SER A 43 44.01 6.09 -2.88
CA SER A 43 44.94 4.95 -2.89
C SER A 43 44.29 3.81 -3.67
N GLN A 44 44.86 3.44 -4.82
CA GLN A 44 44.39 2.32 -5.63
C GLN A 44 44.92 1.00 -5.05
N ALA A 45 44.02 0.19 -4.49
CA ALA A 45 44.24 -1.24 -4.27
C ALA A 45 43.48 -2.03 -5.35
N PRO A 46 44.05 -3.12 -5.91
CA PRO A 46 43.43 -3.84 -7.02
C PRO A 46 42.14 -4.56 -6.59
N LEU A 47 41.05 -4.29 -7.31
CA LEU A 47 39.74 -4.91 -7.12
C LEU A 47 39.80 -6.38 -7.58
N SER A 48 39.83 -7.33 -6.64
CA SER A 48 39.51 -8.72 -6.97
C SER A 48 38.00 -8.81 -7.23
N ARG A 49 37.61 -9.41 -8.36
CA ARG A 49 36.19 -9.71 -8.66
C ARG A 49 35.69 -10.73 -7.64
N GLN A 50 35.09 -10.26 -6.56
CA GLN A 50 34.18 -11.07 -5.76
C GLN A 50 32.87 -11.16 -6.55
N THR A 51 32.61 -12.33 -7.12
CA THR A 51 31.27 -12.69 -7.56
C THR A 51 30.42 -12.82 -6.30
N THR A 52 29.67 -11.77 -5.98
CA THR A 52 28.60 -11.85 -4.98
C THR A 52 27.59 -12.90 -5.46
N PRO A 53 27.26 -13.91 -4.64
CA PRO A 53 26.20 -14.84 -4.98
C PRO A 53 24.88 -14.06 -5.10
N THR A 54 24.17 -14.26 -6.22
CA THR A 54 22.79 -13.78 -6.39
C THR A 54 21.96 -14.27 -5.20
N PRO A 55 21.25 -13.39 -4.47
CA PRO A 55 20.42 -13.84 -3.36
C PRO A 55 19.36 -14.79 -3.92
N THR A 56 19.39 -16.03 -3.46
CA THR A 56 18.30 -16.99 -3.66
C THR A 56 17.07 -16.43 -2.96
N MET A 57 16.17 -15.83 -3.73
CA MET A 57 14.87 -15.40 -3.22
C MET A 57 14.11 -16.66 -2.80
N THR A 58 13.84 -16.78 -1.51
CA THR A 58 13.00 -17.84 -0.98
C THR A 58 11.62 -17.67 -1.60
N GLU A 59 11.21 -18.63 -2.42
CA GLU A 59 9.94 -18.57 -3.14
C GLU A 59 8.80 -18.70 -2.12
N ILE A 60 8.12 -17.59 -1.84
CA ILE A 60 6.95 -17.57 -0.96
C ILE A 60 5.85 -18.32 -1.70
N THR A 61 5.16 -19.23 -1.00
CA THR A 61 4.07 -20.04 -1.57
C THR A 61 2.82 -19.91 -0.71
N HIS A 62 1.65 -20.06 -1.32
CA HIS A 62 0.37 -19.97 -0.62
C HIS A 62 -0.58 -21.09 -1.10
N PRO A 63 -1.28 -21.81 -0.21
CA PRO A 63 -2.10 -22.97 -0.58
C PRO A 63 -3.27 -22.67 -1.52
N THR A 64 -3.74 -21.42 -1.58
CA THR A 64 -4.80 -20.99 -2.50
C THR A 64 -4.30 -20.53 -3.86
N ILE A 65 -2.98 -20.48 -4.07
CA ILE A 65 -2.36 -20.23 -5.37
C ILE A 65 -2.02 -21.58 -6.00
N LYS A 66 -2.71 -21.91 -7.09
CA LYS A 66 -2.52 -23.17 -7.84
C LYS A 66 -2.28 -22.85 -9.30
N ASP A 67 -1.25 -23.45 -9.89
CA ASP A 67 -0.86 -23.25 -11.29
C ASP A 67 -0.69 -21.75 -11.67
N GLY A 68 -0.25 -20.93 -10.71
CA GLY A 68 -0.07 -19.48 -10.88
C GLY A 68 -1.35 -18.64 -10.77
N TRP A 69 -2.45 -19.22 -10.29
CA TRP A 69 -3.73 -18.53 -10.10
C TRP A 69 -4.16 -18.55 -8.64
N PHE A 70 -4.49 -17.37 -8.11
CA PHE A 70 -5.22 -17.23 -6.86
C PHE A 70 -6.71 -17.37 -7.15
N SER A 71 -7.44 -18.16 -6.35
CA SER A 71 -8.88 -18.33 -6.46
C SER A 71 -9.57 -17.95 -5.15
N GLU A 72 -10.43 -16.94 -5.19
CA GLU A 72 -11.27 -16.51 -4.07
C GLU A 72 -12.48 -17.45 -3.94
N ILE A 73 -12.42 -18.35 -2.96
CA ILE A 73 -13.47 -19.34 -2.69
C ILE A 73 -13.95 -19.16 -1.25
N SER A 74 -15.25 -18.99 -1.06
CA SER A 74 -15.86 -18.84 0.27
C SER A 74 -17.26 -19.45 0.32
N ASP A 75 -17.64 -19.92 1.51
CA ASP A 75 -19.00 -20.39 1.80
C ASP A 75 -20.05 -19.26 1.70
N MET A 76 -19.61 -17.99 1.69
CA MET A 76 -20.48 -16.82 1.50
C MET A 76 -20.99 -16.68 0.05
N TRP A 77 -20.32 -17.27 -0.94
CA TRP A 77 -20.71 -17.26 -2.36
C TRP A 77 -20.54 -18.65 -3.01
N PRO A 78 -21.34 -19.64 -2.60
CA PRO A 78 -21.17 -21.00 -3.08
C PRO A 78 -21.41 -21.11 -4.61
N GLY A 79 -20.58 -21.89 -5.29
CA GLY A 79 -20.72 -22.19 -6.72
C GLY A 79 -20.08 -21.17 -7.67
N GLN A 80 -19.42 -20.14 -7.15
CA GLN A 80 -18.67 -19.15 -7.93
C GLN A 80 -17.32 -18.84 -7.28
N ALA A 81 -16.35 -18.39 -8.07
CA ALA A 81 -15.05 -17.93 -7.60
C ALA A 81 -14.49 -16.88 -8.56
N MET A 82 -13.87 -15.84 -8.02
CA MET A 82 -13.05 -14.92 -8.81
C MET A 82 -11.60 -15.42 -8.80
N THR A 83 -10.96 -15.44 -9.97
CA THR A 83 -9.59 -15.93 -10.10
C THR A 83 -8.68 -14.87 -10.70
N LEU A 84 -7.56 -14.60 -10.04
CA LEU A 84 -6.56 -13.64 -10.50
C LEU A 84 -5.24 -14.36 -10.74
N ARG A 85 -4.63 -14.10 -11.90
CA ARG A 85 -3.30 -14.63 -12.21
C ARG A 85 -2.26 -13.88 -11.40
N VAL A 86 -1.40 -14.65 -10.73
CA VAL A 86 -0.35 -14.16 -9.84
C VAL A 86 0.95 -14.04 -10.63
N ASN A 87 1.57 -12.86 -10.59
CA ASN A 87 2.93 -12.63 -11.07
C ASN A 87 3.94 -13.08 -10.01
N GLN A 88 3.80 -12.57 -8.78
CA GLN A 88 4.65 -12.91 -7.64
C GLN A 88 3.93 -12.64 -6.33
N ILE A 89 4.27 -13.41 -5.28
CA ILE A 89 3.82 -13.13 -3.92
C ILE A 89 4.78 -12.12 -3.29
N LEU A 90 4.24 -11.01 -2.78
CA LEU A 90 5.00 -9.94 -2.15
C LEU A 90 5.13 -10.15 -0.65
N HIS A 91 4.07 -10.65 -0.02
CA HIS A 91 4.04 -10.90 1.42
C HIS A 91 3.01 -11.97 1.76
N HIS A 92 3.34 -12.83 2.72
CA HIS A 92 2.40 -13.75 3.35
C HIS A 92 2.73 -13.85 4.84
N GLU A 93 1.76 -13.52 5.69
CA GLU A 93 1.90 -13.60 7.14
C GLU A 93 0.55 -13.93 7.77
N LYS A 94 0.55 -14.85 8.75
CA LYS A 94 -0.63 -15.11 9.56
C LYS A 94 -0.56 -14.30 10.85
N SER A 95 -1.47 -13.34 11.00
CA SER A 95 -1.58 -12.53 12.21
C SER A 95 -2.35 -13.28 13.31
N LYS A 96 -2.55 -12.61 14.45
CA LYS A 96 -3.44 -13.10 15.51
C LYS A 96 -4.90 -13.22 15.06
N TYR A 97 -5.30 -12.43 14.07
CA TYR A 97 -6.69 -12.26 13.68
C TYR A 97 -7.03 -12.98 12.37
N GLN A 98 -6.10 -12.97 11.41
CA GLN A 98 -6.37 -13.40 10.03
C GLN A 98 -5.10 -13.78 9.27
N ASP A 99 -5.27 -14.50 8.17
CA ASP A 99 -4.23 -14.78 7.20
C ASP A 99 -4.11 -13.62 6.20
N ILE A 100 -2.92 -13.03 6.07
CA ILE A 100 -2.66 -11.85 5.25
C ILE A 100 -1.79 -12.26 4.06
N LEU A 101 -2.32 -12.10 2.86
CA LEU A 101 -1.63 -12.37 1.61
C LEU A 101 -1.62 -11.10 0.74
N ILE A 102 -0.43 -10.73 0.27
CA ILE A 102 -0.24 -9.67 -0.72
C ILE A 102 0.51 -10.24 -1.90
N PHE A 103 -0.07 -10.10 -3.09
CA PHE A 103 0.56 -10.55 -4.33
C PHE A 103 0.39 -9.53 -5.44
N GLU A 104 1.30 -9.53 -6.40
CA GLU A 104 1.16 -8.77 -7.63
C GLU A 104 0.38 -9.61 -8.64
N SER A 105 -0.73 -9.08 -9.15
CA SER A 105 -1.49 -9.67 -10.26
C SER A 105 -0.93 -9.21 -11.60
N THR A 106 -1.08 -10.04 -12.63
CA THR A 106 -0.70 -9.66 -14.01
C THR A 106 -1.47 -8.46 -14.54
N ASP A 107 -2.74 -8.29 -14.16
CA ASP A 107 -3.64 -7.31 -14.78
C ASP A 107 -4.33 -6.38 -13.78
N HIS A 108 -4.23 -6.64 -12.47
CA HIS A 108 -4.91 -5.87 -11.42
C HIS A 108 -3.97 -5.12 -10.47
N GLY A 109 -2.66 -5.16 -10.74
CA GLY A 109 -1.64 -4.57 -9.87
C GLY A 109 -1.49 -5.33 -8.56
N THR A 110 -1.09 -4.64 -7.50
CA THR A 110 -1.01 -5.23 -6.16
C THR A 110 -2.40 -5.59 -5.64
N CYS A 111 -2.55 -6.81 -5.16
CA CYS A 111 -3.77 -7.37 -4.61
C CYS A 111 -3.56 -7.70 -3.14
N LEU A 112 -4.52 -7.27 -2.31
CA LEU A 112 -4.59 -7.61 -0.91
C LEU A 112 -5.68 -8.65 -0.67
N VAL A 113 -5.32 -9.68 0.10
CA VAL A 113 -6.20 -10.76 0.49
C VAL A 113 -6.12 -10.98 1.99
N LEU A 114 -7.27 -11.06 2.63
CA LEU A 114 -7.43 -11.41 4.05
C LEU A 114 -8.31 -12.65 4.16
N ASP A 115 -7.84 -13.69 4.83
CA ASP A 115 -8.54 -14.97 4.98
C ASP A 115 -9.09 -15.54 3.64
N ASN A 116 -8.27 -15.43 2.58
CA ASN A 116 -8.60 -15.83 1.20
C ASN A 116 -9.69 -15.01 0.49
N VAL A 117 -10.07 -13.86 1.05
CA VAL A 117 -11.01 -12.90 0.44
C VAL A 117 -10.25 -11.66 -0.02
N ILE A 118 -10.42 -11.28 -1.28
CA ILE A 118 -9.84 -10.08 -1.87
C ILE A 118 -10.48 -8.86 -1.20
N GLN A 119 -9.64 -8.00 -0.64
CA GLN A 119 -10.08 -6.77 0.01
C GLN A 119 -9.98 -5.58 -0.94
N CYS A 120 -8.89 -5.49 -1.70
CA CYS A 120 -8.71 -4.48 -2.72
C CYS A 120 -7.69 -4.91 -3.78
N THR A 121 -7.82 -4.30 -4.96
CA THR A 121 -6.78 -4.31 -6.00
C THR A 121 -6.47 -2.87 -6.41
N GLU A 122 -5.22 -2.57 -6.73
CA GLU A 122 -4.83 -1.22 -7.18
C GLU A 122 -5.65 -0.73 -8.38
N ARG A 123 -6.07 -1.66 -9.25
CA ARG A 123 -6.78 -1.33 -10.48
C ARG A 123 -8.18 -0.77 -10.23
N ASP A 124 -8.88 -1.20 -9.19
CA ASP A 124 -10.31 -0.91 -8.99
C ASP A 124 -10.69 -0.41 -7.60
N GLU A 125 -9.73 -0.28 -6.67
CA GLU A 125 -9.97 0.18 -5.29
C GLU A 125 -10.71 1.52 -5.22
N PHE A 126 -10.48 2.41 -6.19
CA PHE A 126 -11.06 3.75 -6.24
C PHE A 126 -12.60 3.68 -6.25
N SER A 127 -13.19 2.69 -6.92
CA SER A 127 -14.64 2.56 -7.02
C SER A 127 -15.28 2.35 -5.65
N TYR A 128 -14.70 1.47 -4.84
CA TYR A 128 -15.17 1.22 -3.48
C TYR A 128 -14.84 2.39 -2.55
N GLN A 129 -13.58 2.82 -2.53
CA GLN A 129 -13.08 3.83 -1.58
C GLN A 129 -13.74 5.20 -1.79
N GLU A 130 -13.91 5.64 -3.03
CA GLU A 130 -14.61 6.89 -3.35
C GLU A 130 -16.08 6.80 -2.95
N MET A 131 -16.75 5.70 -3.28
CA MET A 131 -18.19 5.56 -3.01
C MET A 131 -18.48 5.50 -1.51
N ILE A 132 -17.79 4.65 -0.76
CA ILE A 132 -18.02 4.52 0.69
C ILE A 132 -17.71 5.85 1.43
N THR A 133 -16.75 6.62 0.93
CA THR A 133 -16.36 7.90 1.50
C THR A 133 -17.30 9.03 1.10
N HIS A 134 -17.41 9.31 -0.20
CA HIS A 134 -18.07 10.51 -0.70
C HIS A 134 -19.57 10.47 -0.53
N LEU A 135 -20.21 9.29 -0.54
CA LEU A 135 -21.64 9.20 -0.22
C LEU A 135 -21.94 9.72 1.18
N ALA A 136 -21.17 9.29 2.19
CA ALA A 136 -21.36 9.72 3.56
C ALA A 136 -20.98 11.20 3.75
N MET A 137 -19.81 11.60 3.22
CA MET A 137 -19.27 12.94 3.41
C MET A 137 -20.12 14.03 2.72
N ASN A 138 -20.63 13.75 1.52
CA ASN A 138 -21.46 14.71 0.78
C ASN A 138 -22.91 14.76 1.26
N SER A 139 -23.35 13.78 2.06
CA SER A 139 -24.70 13.77 2.67
C SER A 139 -24.76 14.53 3.99
N HIS A 140 -23.60 14.89 4.56
CA HIS A 140 -23.51 15.68 5.79
C HIS A 140 -23.14 17.14 5.44
N PRO A 141 -23.81 18.15 6.01
CA PRO A 141 -23.62 19.54 5.59
C PRO A 141 -22.24 20.13 5.92
N ASN A 142 -21.57 19.61 6.96
CA ASN A 142 -20.23 20.07 7.36
C ASN A 142 -19.47 19.01 8.19
N PRO A 143 -18.98 17.92 7.59
CA PRO A 143 -18.31 16.85 8.33
C PRO A 143 -16.91 17.30 8.79
N LYS A 144 -16.70 17.35 10.12
CA LYS A 144 -15.45 17.81 10.74
C LYS A 144 -14.61 16.71 11.36
N LYS A 145 -15.28 15.74 12.00
CA LYS A 145 -14.65 14.63 12.70
C LYS A 145 -15.18 13.34 12.12
N VAL A 146 -14.28 12.50 11.62
CA VAL A 146 -14.63 11.26 10.92
C VAL A 146 -13.94 10.09 11.61
N LEU A 147 -14.71 9.04 11.90
CA LEU A 147 -14.21 7.78 12.41
C LEU A 147 -14.34 6.71 11.32
N VAL A 148 -13.23 6.08 10.99
CA VAL A 148 -13.14 4.91 10.12
C VAL A 148 -12.84 3.70 10.98
N ILE A 149 -13.65 2.66 10.85
CA ILE A 149 -13.47 1.37 11.53
C ILE A 149 -13.07 0.36 10.47
N GLY A 150 -11.94 -0.31 10.66
CA GLY A 150 -11.27 -1.07 9.60
C GLY A 150 -10.56 -0.15 8.62
N GLY A 151 -10.43 -0.55 7.35
CA GLY A 151 -9.82 0.28 6.30
C GLY A 151 -8.31 0.45 6.46
N GLY A 152 -7.62 -0.56 7.00
CA GLY A 152 -6.17 -0.53 7.20
C GLY A 152 -5.35 -0.35 5.92
N ASP A 153 -5.95 -0.43 4.72
CA ASP A 153 -5.32 -0.09 3.43
C ASP A 153 -5.09 1.42 3.28
N GLY A 154 -5.77 2.22 4.10
CA GLY A 154 -5.64 3.67 4.12
C GLY A 154 -6.32 4.40 2.97
N GLY A 155 -6.92 3.70 2.00
CA GLY A 155 -7.54 4.33 0.84
C GLY A 155 -8.79 5.14 1.21
N VAL A 156 -9.64 4.64 2.12
CA VAL A 156 -10.76 5.43 2.65
C VAL A 156 -10.28 6.71 3.33
N LEU A 157 -9.18 6.62 4.08
CA LEU A 157 -8.62 7.78 4.78
C LEU A 157 -8.05 8.81 3.80
N ARG A 158 -7.41 8.34 2.71
CA ARG A 158 -6.95 9.16 1.58
C ARG A 158 -8.09 9.93 0.92
N GLU A 159 -9.27 9.32 0.79
CA GLU A 159 -10.45 9.98 0.25
C GLU A 159 -11.06 11.00 1.23
N ILE A 160 -11.11 10.68 2.53
CA ILE A 160 -11.65 11.58 3.57
C ILE A 160 -10.87 12.88 3.64
N VAL A 161 -9.53 12.82 3.58
CA VAL A 161 -8.69 14.02 3.73
C VAL A 161 -8.81 15.00 2.55
N LYS A 162 -9.43 14.61 1.43
CA LYS A 162 -9.76 15.51 0.31
C LYS A 162 -10.83 16.55 0.68
N HIS A 163 -11.64 16.29 1.71
CA HIS A 163 -12.66 17.23 2.17
C HIS A 163 -12.05 18.31 3.07
N GLU A 164 -12.17 19.57 2.67
CA GLU A 164 -11.59 20.71 3.41
C GLU A 164 -12.21 20.91 4.80
N SER A 165 -13.48 20.53 4.98
CA SER A 165 -14.18 20.64 6.26
C SER A 165 -13.64 19.72 7.36
N VAL A 166 -12.90 18.67 6.99
CA VAL A 166 -12.40 17.68 7.93
C VAL A 166 -11.23 18.23 8.73
N GLU A 167 -11.38 18.26 10.05
CA GLU A 167 -10.39 18.69 11.03
C GLU A 167 -9.64 17.48 11.64
N GLU A 168 -10.35 16.36 11.79
CA GLU A 168 -9.87 15.15 12.46
C GLU A 168 -10.40 13.89 11.76
N ALA A 169 -9.50 12.96 11.42
CA ALA A 169 -9.86 11.64 10.92
C ALA A 169 -9.16 10.56 11.75
N ILE A 170 -9.96 9.64 12.29
CA ILE A 170 -9.52 8.56 13.19
C ILE A 170 -9.70 7.25 12.45
N LEU A 171 -8.62 6.49 12.29
CA LEU A 171 -8.64 5.12 11.79
C LEU A 171 -8.48 4.16 12.97
N CYS A 172 -9.45 3.29 13.16
CA CYS A 172 -9.43 2.26 14.20
C CYS A 172 -9.40 0.89 13.53
N ASP A 173 -8.24 0.23 13.58
CA ASP A 173 -8.08 -1.15 13.11
C ASP A 173 -7.60 -2.05 14.27
N ILE A 174 -8.05 -3.30 14.23
CA ILE A 174 -7.75 -4.32 15.26
C ILE A 174 -6.41 -5.02 14.99
N ASP A 175 -6.00 -5.11 13.72
CA ASP A 175 -4.85 -5.88 13.29
C ASP A 175 -3.65 -4.99 12.96
N GLU A 176 -2.65 -5.02 13.83
CA GLU A 176 -1.43 -4.23 13.70
C GLU A 176 -0.48 -4.74 12.60
N VAL A 177 -0.54 -6.04 12.29
CA VAL A 177 0.23 -6.61 11.18
C VAL A 177 -0.31 -6.06 9.88
N TRP A 178 -1.64 -6.14 9.74
CA TRP A 178 -2.36 -5.60 8.60
C TRP A 178 -2.04 -4.11 8.38
N ALA A 179 -2.23 -3.27 9.40
CA ALA A 179 -1.96 -1.84 9.31
C ALA A 179 -0.50 -1.50 8.95
N ARG A 180 0.46 -2.36 9.31
CA ARG A 180 1.89 -2.17 8.99
C ARG A 180 2.20 -2.60 7.56
N THR A 181 1.69 -3.76 7.13
CA THR A 181 2.03 -4.33 5.83
C THR A 181 1.33 -3.59 4.68
N SER A 182 0.18 -2.98 4.96
CA SER A 182 -0.55 -2.12 4.02
C SER A 182 0.04 -0.73 3.83
N SER A 183 0.79 -0.26 4.82
CA SER A 183 1.48 1.02 4.77
C SER A 183 2.80 0.82 4.00
N PRO A 184 3.03 1.54 2.88
CA PRO A 184 4.26 1.39 2.09
C PRO A 184 5.53 1.75 2.86
#